data_AF-A0A1L8PML0-F1
#
_entry.id   AF-A0A1L8PML0-F1
#
_cell.length_a   1.000
_cell.length_b   1.000
_cell.length_c   1.000
_cell.angle_alpha   90.00
_cell.angle_beta   90.00
_cell.angle_gamma   90.00
#
_symmetry.space_group_name_H-M   'P 1'
#
loop_
_entity.id
_entity.type
_entity.pdbx_description
1 polymer ?
#
loop_
_entity_poly.entity_id
_entity_poly.type
_entity_poly.pdbx_seq_one_letter_code
_entity_poly.pdbx_strand_id
1 'polypeptide(L)'
;MEIEHINDDTIRVIIENTDLEERGITFLDLLGNQKKIEKFFYSILEEVDIDEEFQESEAVTFQVMPNNNGLELFISKGTNFKDDDDSLDTLKEQIDDNINQNEESLDEIDEYAKGDNTTKEVVIALEGFEQMVSLSKSLFLESGISTLYSYKNRYYLHLTFFVEEMVEKTSDEEIAIALEFGNKTNTTPEVLNEYAEKIMETNALELMRYHFK
;
A
#
# COMPACT_ATOMS: atom_id res chain seq x y z
N MET A 1 -15.65 14.23 7.15
CA MET A 1 -14.24 14.46 7.53
C MET A 1 -14.20 15.25 8.83
N GLU A 2 -13.39 14.80 9.79
CA GLU A 2 -13.21 15.46 11.09
C GLU A 2 -11.74 15.90 11.26
N ILE A 3 -11.53 17.09 11.81
CA ILE A 3 -10.20 17.69 12.00
C ILE A 3 -10.04 18.01 13.49
N GLU A 4 -8.95 17.53 14.09
CA GLU A 4 -8.61 17.72 15.48
C GLU A 4 -7.20 18.32 15.61
N HIS A 5 -7.11 19.53 16.17
CA HIS A 5 -5.82 20.16 16.47
C HIS A 5 -5.27 19.56 17.76
N ILE A 6 -4.26 18.70 17.64
CA ILE A 6 -3.62 18.05 18.79
C ILE A 6 -2.69 19.04 19.49
N ASN A 7 -1.93 19.83 18.72
CA ASN A 7 -1.09 20.93 19.18
C ASN A 7 -0.70 21.86 18.01
N ASP A 8 0.05 22.93 18.29
CA ASP A 8 0.51 23.93 17.32
C ASP A 8 1.37 23.35 16.16
N ASP A 9 1.93 22.17 16.36
CA ASP A 9 2.82 21.49 15.39
C ASP A 9 2.20 20.23 14.77
N THR A 10 1.03 19.77 15.23
CA THR A 10 0.43 18.49 14.85
C THR A 10 -1.08 18.56 14.73
N ILE A 11 -1.58 18.21 13.56
CA ILE A 11 -3.01 18.06 13.29
C ILE A 11 -3.33 16.60 13.03
N ARG A 12 -4.44 16.15 13.60
CA ARG A 12 -5.03 14.85 13.35
C ARG A 12 -6.26 15.05 12.48
N VAL A 13 -6.37 14.26 11.41
CA VAL A 13 -7.48 14.28 10.49
C VAL A 13 -8.06 12.88 10.39
N ILE A 14 -9.36 12.76 10.64
CA ILE A 14 -10.11 11.51 10.50
C ILE A 14 -10.96 11.63 9.23
N ILE A 15 -10.74 10.69 8.32
CA ILE A 15 -11.37 10.65 7.00
C ILE A 15 -12.16 9.36 6.93
N GLU A 16 -13.47 9.45 6.81
CA GLU A 16 -14.32 8.26 6.71
C GLU A 16 -14.31 7.70 5.27
N ASN A 17 -14.69 6.43 5.10
CA ASN A 17 -14.78 5.81 3.77
C ASN A 17 -15.67 6.62 2.80
N THR A 18 -16.76 7.20 3.30
CA THR A 18 -17.64 8.06 2.50
C THR A 18 -16.94 9.33 2.01
N ASP A 19 -16.04 9.91 2.81
CA ASP A 19 -15.27 11.10 2.41
C ASP A 19 -14.22 10.78 1.33
N LEU A 20 -13.69 9.56 1.35
CA LEU A 20 -12.74 9.04 0.36
C LEU A 20 -13.44 8.77 -0.98
N GLU A 21 -14.60 8.13 -0.94
CA GLU A 21 -15.45 7.86 -2.10
C GLU A 21 -15.90 9.14 -2.81
N GLU A 22 -16.33 10.17 -2.05
CA GLU A 22 -16.71 11.48 -2.62
C GLU A 22 -15.56 12.16 -3.37
N ARG A 23 -14.32 11.87 -2.96
CA ARG A 23 -13.09 12.40 -3.59
C ARG A 23 -12.55 11.47 -4.69
N GLY A 24 -13.22 10.34 -4.94
CA GLY A 24 -12.83 9.35 -5.95
C GLY A 24 -11.48 8.70 -5.68
N ILE A 25 -11.10 8.59 -4.40
CA ILE A 25 -9.83 8.04 -3.96
C ILE A 25 -10.13 6.86 -3.05
N THR A 26 -9.49 5.73 -3.28
CA THR A 26 -9.58 4.56 -2.40
C THR A 26 -8.39 4.52 -1.44
N PHE A 27 -8.52 3.79 -0.33
CA PHE A 27 -7.39 3.52 0.55
C PHE A 27 -6.20 2.89 -0.21
N LEU A 28 -6.48 2.07 -1.23
CA LEU A 28 -5.47 1.42 -2.08
C LEU A 28 -4.74 2.44 -2.97
N ASP A 29 -5.41 3.49 -3.46
CA ASP A 29 -4.77 4.58 -4.20
C ASP A 29 -3.73 5.32 -3.35
N LEU A 30 -3.91 5.38 -2.03
CA LEU A 30 -2.97 6.00 -1.09
C LEU A 30 -1.76 5.12 -0.78
N LEU A 31 -1.72 3.87 -1.27
CA LEU A 31 -0.58 2.97 -1.10
C LEU A 31 0.23 2.81 -2.40
N GLY A 32 -0.36 3.12 -3.56
CA GLY A 32 0.24 2.85 -4.87
C GLY A 32 0.28 4.02 -5.85
N ASN A 33 -0.46 5.11 -5.62
CA ASN A 33 -0.55 6.20 -6.60
C ASN A 33 0.01 7.52 -6.04
N GLN A 34 1.31 7.76 -6.27
CA GLN A 34 2.03 8.93 -5.71
C GLN A 34 1.44 10.29 -6.12
N LYS A 35 0.87 10.44 -7.32
CA LYS A 35 0.29 11.72 -7.75
C LYS A 35 -1.09 11.96 -7.16
N LYS A 36 -1.92 10.91 -7.05
CA LYS A 36 -3.22 11.01 -6.40
C LYS A 36 -3.06 11.23 -4.90
N ILE A 37 -2.15 10.51 -4.25
CA ILE A 37 -1.87 10.70 -2.82
C ILE A 37 -1.29 12.08 -2.53
N GLU A 38 -0.41 12.60 -3.38
CA GLU A 38 0.13 13.96 -3.26
C GLU A 38 -0.98 15.00 -3.41
N LYS A 39 -1.80 14.89 -4.47
CA LYS A 39 -2.95 15.78 -4.67
C LYS A 39 -3.96 15.70 -3.52
N PHE A 40 -4.17 14.51 -2.99
CA PHE A 40 -5.03 14.27 -1.83
C PHE A 40 -4.48 14.99 -0.60
N PHE A 41 -3.21 14.76 -0.24
CA PHE A 41 -2.59 15.43 0.89
C PHE A 41 -2.58 16.95 0.75
N TYR A 42 -2.33 17.49 -0.44
CA TYR A 42 -2.47 18.93 -0.68
C TYR A 42 -3.90 19.43 -0.51
N SER A 43 -4.91 18.66 -0.91
CA SER A 43 -6.32 19.05 -0.66
C SER A 43 -6.69 19.02 0.81
N ILE A 44 -6.14 18.05 1.58
CA ILE A 44 -6.34 17.98 3.02
C ILE A 44 -5.64 19.16 3.70
N LEU A 45 -4.42 19.50 3.29
CA LEU A 45 -3.74 20.71 3.79
C LEU A 45 -4.57 21.96 3.50
N GLU A 46 -5.08 22.15 2.29
CA GLU A 46 -5.90 23.32 1.94
C GLU A 46 -7.19 23.42 2.78
N GLU A 47 -7.80 22.28 3.13
CA GLU A 47 -9.04 22.22 3.90
C GLU A 47 -8.81 22.35 5.43
N VAL A 48 -7.65 21.90 5.91
CA VAL A 48 -7.23 21.97 7.31
C VAL A 48 -6.56 23.32 7.65
N ASP A 49 -5.90 23.94 6.68
CA ASP A 49 -5.17 25.22 6.77
C ASP A 49 -6.14 26.42 6.74
N ILE A 50 -7.14 26.40 7.63
CA ILE A 50 -8.15 27.47 7.76
C ILE A 50 -7.51 28.77 8.30
N ASP A 51 -6.33 28.68 8.95
CA ASP A 51 -5.67 29.79 9.67
C ASP A 51 -4.21 30.09 9.24
N GLU A 52 -3.76 29.65 8.04
CA GLU A 52 -2.41 29.90 7.49
C GLU A 52 -1.22 29.31 8.31
N GLU A 53 -1.46 28.35 9.20
CA GLU A 53 -0.43 27.81 10.10
C GLU A 53 0.60 26.90 9.42
N PHE A 54 0.30 26.33 8.25
CA PHE A 54 1.17 25.37 7.57
C PHE A 54 1.88 25.93 6.32
N GLN A 55 1.50 27.13 5.84
CA GLN A 55 2.13 27.73 4.64
C GLN A 55 3.57 28.21 4.86
N GLU A 56 3.94 28.53 6.10
CA GLU A 56 5.31 28.95 6.43
C GLU A 56 6.27 27.76 6.65
N SER A 57 5.77 26.52 6.71
CA SER A 57 6.60 25.34 6.95
C SER A 57 7.25 24.84 5.65
N GLU A 58 8.58 24.85 5.58
CA GLU A 58 9.33 24.32 4.42
C GLU A 58 9.17 22.81 4.22
N ALA A 59 8.81 22.06 5.28
CA ALA A 59 8.61 20.61 5.24
C ALA A 59 7.48 20.18 6.17
N VAL A 60 6.59 19.31 5.68
CA VAL A 60 5.52 18.68 6.46
C VAL A 60 5.63 17.16 6.32
N THR A 61 5.28 16.43 7.37
CA THR A 61 5.25 14.97 7.33
C THR A 61 3.85 14.45 7.54
N PHE A 62 3.53 13.42 6.77
CA PHE A 62 2.26 12.72 6.80
C PHE A 62 2.48 11.32 7.33
N GLN A 63 1.70 10.95 8.33
CA GLN A 63 1.62 9.57 8.80
C GLN A 63 0.17 9.09 8.64
N VAL A 64 -0.01 8.02 7.86
CA VAL A 64 -1.32 7.46 7.51
C VAL A 64 -1.54 6.18 8.32
N MET A 65 -2.59 6.13 9.12
CA MET A 65 -3.02 4.95 9.87
C MET A 65 -4.39 4.48 9.36
N PRO A 66 -4.56 3.21 8.99
CA PRO A 66 -5.88 2.68 8.65
C PRO A 66 -6.77 2.62 9.90
N ASN A 67 -8.07 2.89 9.74
CA ASN A 67 -9.09 2.74 10.78
C ASN A 67 -10.26 1.92 10.22
N ASN A 68 -11.05 1.28 11.08
CA ASN A 68 -12.17 0.41 10.70
C ASN A 68 -13.20 1.08 9.77
N ASN A 69 -13.30 2.41 9.81
CA ASN A 69 -14.26 3.19 9.05
C ASN A 69 -13.62 4.18 8.06
N GLY A 70 -12.31 4.05 7.78
CA GLY A 70 -11.58 4.94 6.88
C GLY A 70 -10.11 5.08 7.25
N LEU A 71 -9.67 6.31 7.43
CA LEU A 71 -8.28 6.69 7.55
C LEU A 71 -8.07 7.74 8.62
N GLU A 72 -6.96 7.61 9.31
CA GLU A 72 -6.49 8.60 10.26
C GLU A 72 -5.13 9.12 9.80
N LEU A 73 -5.02 10.43 9.64
CA LEU A 73 -3.84 11.11 9.13
C LEU A 73 -3.28 12.05 10.21
N PHE A 74 -2.00 11.92 10.50
CA PHE A 74 -1.26 12.87 11.32
C PHE A 74 -0.37 13.73 10.42
N ILE A 75 -0.49 15.05 10.58
CA ILE A 75 0.24 16.06 9.84
C ILE A 75 1.10 16.82 10.84
N SER A 76 2.43 16.72 10.73
CA SER A 76 3.37 17.43 11.62
C SER A 76 4.30 18.40 10.88
N LYS A 77 4.63 19.52 11.52
CA LYS A 77 5.62 20.50 11.03
C LYS A 77 7.04 19.95 11.18
N GLY A 78 7.87 20.11 10.15
CA GLY A 78 9.18 19.47 10.02
C GLY A 78 10.32 20.04 10.86
N THR A 79 10.05 20.80 11.92
CA THR A 79 11.09 21.54 12.67
C THR A 79 11.83 20.72 13.74
N ASN A 80 11.33 19.57 14.20
CA ASN A 80 11.92 18.85 15.35
C ASN A 80 12.19 17.34 15.12
N PHE A 81 12.94 16.97 14.07
CA PHE A 81 13.48 15.59 13.92
C PHE A 81 14.70 15.29 14.82
N LYS A 82 14.75 15.88 16.01
CA LYS A 82 15.76 15.56 17.02
C LYS A 82 15.07 15.53 18.37
N ASP A 83 15.17 14.39 19.03
CA ASP A 83 14.70 14.09 20.38
C ASP A 83 13.22 13.69 20.48
N ASP A 84 12.92 12.41 20.25
CA ASP A 84 12.14 11.60 21.20
C ASP A 84 12.08 10.12 20.75
N ASP A 85 13.09 9.37 21.20
CA ASP A 85 13.22 7.90 21.08
C ASP A 85 12.34 7.14 22.11
N ASP A 86 11.68 7.87 23.04
CA ASP A 86 10.94 7.29 24.17
C ASP A 86 9.45 7.00 23.91
N SER A 87 8.90 7.40 22.75
CA SER A 87 7.46 7.23 22.43
C SER A 87 7.12 5.92 21.71
N LEU A 88 8.11 5.04 21.49
CA LEU A 88 7.94 3.79 20.73
C LEU A 88 7.67 2.55 21.59
N ASP A 89 7.90 2.61 22.91
CA ASP A 89 7.77 1.44 23.78
C ASP A 89 6.42 1.30 24.48
N THR A 90 5.57 2.34 24.49
CA THR A 90 4.23 2.28 25.09
C THR A 90 3.15 1.75 24.15
N LEU A 91 3.43 1.65 22.84
CA LEU A 91 2.44 1.29 21.81
C LEU A 91 2.45 -0.20 21.43
N LYS A 92 3.47 -0.97 21.84
CA LYS A 92 3.57 -2.41 21.53
C LYS A 92 2.57 -3.26 22.32
N GLU A 93 2.05 -2.78 23.44
CA GLU A 93 1.18 -3.56 24.33
C GLU A 93 -0.30 -3.59 23.89
N GLN A 94 -0.73 -2.81 22.88
CA GLN A 94 -2.14 -2.75 22.45
C GLN A 94 -2.42 -3.46 21.11
N ILE A 95 -1.40 -4.06 20.50
CA ILE A 95 -1.45 -4.62 19.13
C ILE A 95 -1.93 -6.09 19.12
N ASP A 96 -1.90 -6.80 20.25
CA ASP A 96 -2.09 -8.26 20.27
C ASP A 96 -3.55 -8.75 20.22
N ASP A 97 -4.56 -7.89 20.34
CA ASP A 97 -5.93 -8.35 20.61
C ASP A 97 -6.95 -8.33 19.43
N ASN A 98 -6.64 -7.75 18.26
CA ASN A 98 -7.68 -7.53 17.23
C ASN A 98 -7.44 -8.12 15.83
N ILE A 99 -6.46 -9.02 15.67
CA ILE A 99 -6.27 -9.72 14.39
C ILE A 99 -7.12 -10.99 14.38
N ASN A 100 -8.43 -10.85 14.23
CA ASN A 100 -9.30 -11.93 13.74
C ASN A 100 -10.61 -11.33 13.26
N GLN A 101 -10.96 -11.65 12.01
CA GLN A 101 -12.21 -11.35 11.31
C GLN A 101 -12.17 -10.05 10.51
N ASN A 102 -12.03 -10.20 9.18
CA ASN A 102 -12.74 -9.41 8.17
C ASN A 102 -12.58 -10.12 6.81
N GLU A 103 -13.60 -10.89 6.43
CA GLU A 103 -13.71 -11.63 5.15
C GLU A 103 -14.59 -10.89 4.12
N GLU A 104 -14.95 -9.62 4.32
CA GLU A 104 -15.97 -8.93 3.51
C GLU A 104 -15.43 -7.93 2.47
N SER A 105 -14.11 -7.82 2.27
CA SER A 105 -13.49 -6.89 1.29
C SER A 105 -13.33 -7.45 -0.14
N LEU A 106 -13.93 -8.60 -0.44
CA LEU A 106 -13.51 -9.45 -1.57
C LEU A 106 -14.23 -9.19 -2.91
N ASP A 107 -15.36 -8.48 -2.91
CA ASP A 107 -16.20 -8.35 -4.11
C ASP A 107 -15.86 -7.12 -4.99
N GLU A 108 -15.17 -6.11 -4.48
CA GLU A 108 -14.89 -4.85 -5.22
C GLU A 108 -13.63 -4.90 -6.09
N ILE A 109 -12.79 -5.93 -5.93
CA ILE A 109 -11.51 -6.06 -6.65
C ILE A 109 -11.73 -6.54 -8.11
N ASP A 110 -12.83 -7.24 -8.41
CA ASP A 110 -13.13 -7.75 -9.75
C ASP A 110 -13.63 -6.66 -10.72
N GLU A 111 -13.98 -5.48 -10.21
CA GLU A 111 -14.54 -4.38 -11.01
C GLU A 111 -13.44 -3.46 -11.59
N TYR A 112 -12.29 -3.34 -10.91
CA TYR A 112 -11.13 -2.57 -11.40
C TYR A 112 -10.40 -3.25 -12.57
N ALA A 113 -10.56 -4.57 -12.75
CA ALA A 113 -10.00 -5.32 -13.87
C ALA A 113 -10.76 -5.11 -15.20
N LYS A 114 -11.85 -4.32 -15.21
CA LYS A 114 -12.71 -4.09 -16.39
C LYS A 114 -12.70 -2.66 -16.91
N GLY A 115 -11.92 -1.76 -16.30
CA GLY A 115 -11.72 -0.39 -16.80
C GLY A 115 -10.58 -0.34 -17.83
N ASP A 116 -10.76 0.48 -18.87
CA ASP A 116 -9.91 0.71 -20.06
C ASP A 116 -8.44 1.19 -19.79
N ASN A 117 -7.78 0.77 -18.71
CA ASN A 117 -6.37 1.01 -18.46
C ASN A 117 -5.56 -0.22 -18.90
N THR A 118 -4.47 -0.01 -19.65
CA THR A 118 -3.62 -1.10 -20.12
C THR A 118 -2.86 -1.76 -18.96
N THR A 119 -3.42 -2.83 -18.40
CA THR A 119 -2.74 -3.66 -17.41
C THR A 119 -1.82 -4.66 -18.10
N LYS A 120 -0.72 -5.01 -17.43
CA LYS A 120 0.15 -6.10 -17.84
C LYS A 120 0.34 -7.03 -16.67
N GLU A 121 0.25 -8.33 -16.92
CA GLU A 121 0.32 -9.32 -15.85
C GLU A 121 1.42 -10.35 -16.11
N VAL A 122 2.05 -10.81 -15.04
CA VAL A 122 2.97 -11.94 -15.07
C VAL A 122 2.80 -12.80 -13.82
N VAL A 123 2.99 -14.10 -13.99
CA VAL A 123 3.10 -15.04 -12.87
C VAL A 123 4.51 -15.60 -12.83
N ILE A 124 5.15 -15.47 -11.67
CA ILE A 124 6.51 -15.94 -11.38
C ILE A 124 6.42 -17.13 -10.43
N ALA A 125 6.88 -18.28 -10.87
CA ALA A 125 7.03 -19.46 -10.02
C ALA A 125 8.38 -19.38 -9.29
N LEU A 126 8.32 -19.43 -7.96
CA LEU A 126 9.46 -19.40 -7.06
C LEU A 126 9.77 -20.82 -6.58
N GLU A 127 11.05 -21.14 -6.44
CA GLU A 127 11.49 -22.47 -5.99
C GLU A 127 11.16 -22.74 -4.51
N GLY A 128 11.09 -21.68 -3.71
CA GLY A 128 10.81 -21.73 -2.29
C GLY A 128 10.48 -20.35 -1.71
N PHE A 129 10.16 -20.35 -0.42
CA PHE A 129 9.76 -19.13 0.30
C PHE A 129 10.92 -18.13 0.45
N GLU A 130 12.15 -18.61 0.60
CA GLU A 130 13.36 -17.77 0.69
C GLU A 130 13.57 -16.90 -0.55
N GLN A 131 13.21 -17.39 -1.74
CA GLN A 131 13.26 -16.60 -2.96
C GLN A 131 12.24 -15.46 -2.93
N MET A 132 11.05 -15.69 -2.38
CA MET A 132 10.05 -14.62 -2.19
C MET A 132 10.56 -13.55 -1.22
N VAL A 133 11.18 -13.96 -0.10
CA VAL A 133 11.78 -13.03 0.87
C VAL A 133 12.86 -12.19 0.19
N SER A 134 13.76 -12.84 -0.55
CA SER A 134 14.85 -12.16 -1.25
C SER A 134 14.33 -11.20 -2.33
N LEU A 135 13.37 -11.65 -3.14
CA LEU A 135 12.72 -10.84 -4.16
C LEU A 135 12.06 -9.61 -3.57
N SER A 136 11.36 -9.75 -2.44
CA SER A 136 10.71 -8.64 -1.77
C SER A 136 11.68 -7.51 -1.41
N LYS A 137 12.94 -7.82 -1.08
CA LYS A 137 13.95 -6.82 -0.73
C LYS A 137 14.54 -6.12 -1.96
N SER A 138 14.42 -6.71 -3.14
CA SER A 138 15.00 -6.21 -4.39
C SER A 138 13.98 -5.53 -5.31
N LEU A 139 12.73 -6.00 -5.32
CA LEU A 139 11.67 -5.48 -6.18
C LEU A 139 10.71 -4.60 -5.38
N PHE A 140 10.73 -3.31 -5.72
CA PHE A 140 9.73 -2.33 -5.31
C PHE A 140 8.91 -2.01 -6.55
N LEU A 141 7.63 -2.36 -6.54
CA LEU A 141 6.73 -2.04 -7.64
C LEU A 141 6.49 -0.54 -7.66
N GLU A 142 6.71 0.09 -8.81
CA GLU A 142 6.39 1.50 -9.01
C GLU A 142 4.88 1.72 -9.09
N SER A 143 4.20 0.89 -9.88
CA SER A 143 2.73 0.92 -9.98
C SER A 143 2.17 -0.45 -10.33
N GLY A 144 1.51 -1.07 -9.36
CA GLY A 144 0.95 -2.41 -9.51
C GLY A 144 0.54 -3.06 -8.20
N ILE A 145 0.09 -4.30 -8.31
CA ILE A 145 -0.30 -5.16 -7.18
C ILE A 145 0.51 -6.45 -7.25
N SER A 146 0.83 -7.00 -6.08
CA SER A 146 1.46 -8.32 -5.95
C SER A 146 0.63 -9.26 -5.07
N THR A 147 0.42 -10.48 -5.54
CA THR A 147 -0.35 -11.53 -4.84
C THR A 147 0.47 -12.82 -4.77
N LEU A 148 0.57 -13.42 -3.58
CA LEU A 148 1.34 -14.64 -3.33
C LEU A 148 0.41 -15.84 -3.12
N TYR A 149 0.68 -16.91 -3.87
CA TYR A 149 -0.03 -18.18 -3.79
C TYR A 149 0.91 -19.34 -3.44
N SER A 150 0.36 -20.38 -2.80
CA SER A 150 0.96 -21.70 -2.65
C SER A 150 0.18 -22.71 -3.46
N TYR A 151 0.87 -23.43 -4.34
CA TYR A 151 0.26 -24.47 -5.16
C TYR A 151 1.24 -25.59 -5.43
N LYS A 152 0.82 -26.85 -5.22
CA LYS A 152 1.64 -28.05 -5.46
C LYS A 152 3.06 -27.94 -4.88
N ASN A 153 3.14 -27.46 -3.63
CA ASN A 153 4.41 -27.33 -2.88
C ASN A 153 5.42 -26.35 -3.50
N ARG A 154 4.92 -25.35 -4.25
CA ARG A 154 5.67 -24.23 -4.81
C ARG A 154 4.93 -22.92 -4.56
N TYR A 155 5.67 -21.81 -4.62
CA TYR A 155 5.11 -20.48 -4.47
C TYR A 155 4.98 -19.80 -5.83
N TYR A 156 3.91 -19.04 -6.00
CA TYR A 156 3.62 -18.29 -7.22
C TYR A 156 3.33 -16.84 -6.85
N LEU A 157 4.10 -15.93 -7.41
CA LEU A 157 3.88 -14.49 -7.29
C LEU A 157 3.20 -14.01 -8.58
N HIS A 158 1.98 -13.53 -8.45
CA HIS A 158 1.28 -12.82 -9.51
C HIS A 158 1.55 -11.32 -9.35
N LEU A 159 2.00 -10.69 -10.43
CA LEU A 159 2.24 -9.25 -10.51
C LEU A 159 1.30 -8.68 -11.57
N THR A 160 0.56 -7.64 -11.18
CA THR A 160 -0.30 -6.85 -12.06
C THR A 160 0.24 -5.45 -12.11
N PHE A 161 0.69 -4.99 -13.27
CA PHE A 161 1.26 -3.66 -13.48
C PHE A 161 0.23 -2.73 -14.11
N PHE A 162 0.16 -1.50 -13.62
CA PHE A 162 -0.64 -0.43 -14.21
C PHE A 162 0.26 0.39 -15.14
N VAL A 163 0.39 -0.05 -16.39
CA VAL A 163 1.45 0.42 -17.32
C VAL A 163 1.36 1.92 -17.60
N GLU A 164 0.15 2.47 -17.66
CA GLU A 164 -0.08 3.91 -17.88
C GLU A 164 0.34 4.80 -16.71
N GLU A 165 0.48 4.22 -15.52
CA GLU A 165 0.84 4.94 -14.30
C GLU A 165 2.35 4.90 -14.01
N MET A 166 3.11 4.08 -14.75
CA MET A 166 4.55 3.96 -14.64
C MET A 166 5.30 5.13 -15.30
N VAL A 167 6.34 5.63 -14.64
CA VAL A 167 7.11 6.82 -15.02
C VAL A 167 8.62 6.55 -15.03
N GLU A 168 9.16 5.93 -13.97
CA GLU A 168 10.60 5.73 -13.79
C GLU A 168 11.11 4.43 -14.38
N LYS A 169 10.35 3.34 -14.19
CA LYS A 169 10.66 1.99 -14.65
C LYS A 169 9.52 1.46 -15.48
N THR A 170 9.90 0.67 -16.48
CA THR A 170 8.93 -0.09 -17.27
C THR A 170 8.59 -1.39 -16.56
N SER A 171 7.37 -1.89 -16.81
CA SER A 171 6.97 -3.23 -16.38
C SER A 171 7.96 -4.32 -16.81
N ASP A 172 8.61 -4.19 -17.97
CA ASP A 172 9.62 -5.16 -18.42
C ASP A 172 10.90 -5.14 -17.56
N GLU A 173 11.31 -3.99 -17.04
CA GLU A 173 12.45 -3.87 -16.12
C GLU A 173 12.12 -4.51 -14.75
N GLU A 174 10.92 -4.26 -14.23
CA GLU A 174 10.47 -4.88 -12.97
C GLU A 174 10.28 -6.39 -13.11
N ILE A 175 9.75 -6.86 -14.24
CA ILE A 175 9.67 -8.28 -14.57
C ILE A 175 11.09 -8.88 -14.65
N ALA A 176 12.05 -8.18 -15.25
CA ALA A 176 13.42 -8.67 -15.35
C ALA A 176 14.04 -8.90 -13.97
N ILE A 177 13.82 -8.00 -13.02
CA ILE A 177 14.23 -8.17 -11.61
C ILE A 177 13.55 -9.40 -11.01
N ALA A 178 12.23 -9.56 -11.19
CA ALA A 178 11.50 -10.70 -10.66
C ALA A 178 12.03 -12.05 -11.18
N LEU A 179 12.49 -12.07 -12.43
CA LEU A 179 13.05 -13.26 -13.07
C LEU A 179 14.46 -13.65 -12.57
N GLU A 180 15.12 -12.81 -11.77
CA GLU A 180 16.36 -13.19 -11.09
C GLU A 180 16.09 -14.17 -9.92
N PHE A 181 14.87 -14.17 -9.38
CA PHE A 181 14.49 -14.93 -8.19
C PHE A 181 13.53 -16.09 -8.49
N GLY A 182 13.01 -16.15 -9.72
CA GLY A 182 12.06 -17.17 -10.13
C GLY A 182 11.93 -17.29 -11.63
N ASN A 183 11.01 -18.14 -12.07
CA ASN A 183 10.79 -18.39 -13.49
C ASN A 183 9.37 -17.99 -13.89
N LYS A 184 9.24 -17.28 -15.01
CA LYS A 184 7.92 -17.04 -15.62
C LYS A 184 7.23 -18.39 -15.89
N THR A 185 5.96 -18.48 -15.52
CA THR A 185 5.12 -19.65 -15.78
C THR A 185 3.99 -19.33 -16.76
N ASN A 186 3.43 -20.36 -17.37
CA ASN A 186 2.20 -20.29 -18.16
C ASN A 186 0.94 -20.51 -17.30
N THR A 187 1.11 -20.73 -15.99
CA THR A 187 -0.01 -20.78 -15.05
C THR A 187 -0.67 -19.42 -15.01
N THR A 188 -1.98 -19.37 -15.26
CA THR A 188 -2.72 -18.12 -15.30
C THR A 188 -3.21 -17.74 -13.91
N PRO A 189 -3.48 -16.44 -13.67
CA PRO A 189 -4.05 -15.98 -12.40
C PRO A 189 -5.37 -16.66 -12.06
N GLU A 190 -6.23 -16.95 -13.05
CA GLU A 190 -7.52 -17.61 -12.84
C GLU A 190 -7.34 -19.02 -12.28
N VAL A 191 -6.35 -19.77 -12.77
CA VAL A 191 -6.01 -21.11 -12.24
C VAL A 191 -5.51 -21.02 -10.80
N LEU A 192 -4.72 -19.99 -10.47
CA LEU A 192 -4.24 -19.81 -9.10
C LEU A 192 -5.39 -19.42 -8.16
N ASN A 193 -6.26 -18.50 -8.57
CA ASN A 193 -7.42 -18.11 -7.78
C ASN A 193 -8.38 -19.27 -7.51
N GLU A 194 -8.54 -20.19 -8.46
CA GLU A 194 -9.45 -21.33 -8.30
C GLU A 194 -8.84 -22.52 -7.55
N TYR A 195 -7.54 -22.80 -7.74
CA TYR A 195 -6.93 -24.06 -7.30
C TYR A 195 -5.76 -23.90 -6.32
N ALA A 196 -5.25 -22.69 -6.11
CA ALA A 196 -4.13 -22.43 -5.20
C ALA A 196 -4.61 -21.87 -3.86
N GLU A 197 -3.79 -22.04 -2.84
CA GLU A 197 -3.97 -21.38 -1.56
C GLU A 197 -3.40 -19.96 -1.66
N LYS A 198 -4.24 -18.94 -1.45
CA LYS A 198 -3.82 -17.54 -1.44
C LYS A 198 -3.20 -17.22 -0.08
N ILE A 199 -1.92 -16.89 -0.05
CA ILE A 199 -1.17 -16.62 1.20
C ILE A 199 -1.21 -15.12 1.53
N MET A 200 -1.00 -14.28 0.51
CA MET A 200 -1.09 -12.82 0.63
C MET A 200 -1.85 -12.31 -0.57
N GLU A 201 -3.01 -11.72 -0.32
CA GLU A 201 -3.96 -11.32 -1.36
C GLU A 201 -3.55 -10.06 -2.11
N THR A 202 -3.04 -9.07 -1.37
CA THR A 202 -2.55 -7.81 -1.91
C THR A 202 -1.22 -7.45 -1.26
N ASN A 203 -0.41 -6.67 -1.97
CA ASN A 203 0.85 -6.12 -1.47
C ASN A 203 1.82 -7.19 -0.90
N ALA A 204 1.88 -8.35 -1.55
CA ALA A 204 2.69 -9.47 -1.09
C ALA A 204 4.18 -9.12 -0.94
N LEU A 205 4.73 -8.27 -1.82
CA LEU A 205 6.12 -7.81 -1.71
C LEU A 205 6.33 -6.91 -0.49
N GLU A 206 5.40 -6.00 -0.22
CA GLU A 206 5.43 -5.07 0.91
C GLU A 206 5.28 -5.81 2.25
N LEU A 207 4.29 -6.69 2.34
CA LEU A 207 4.03 -7.52 3.52
C LEU A 207 5.23 -8.43 3.82
N MET A 208 5.83 -9.01 2.79
CA MET A 208 7.01 -9.84 2.94
C MET A 208 8.19 -9.05 3.51
N ARG A 209 8.45 -7.83 3.01
CA ARG A 209 9.48 -6.94 3.58
C ARG A 209 9.20 -6.56 5.02
N TYR A 210 7.93 -6.29 5.35
CA TYR A 210 7.53 -5.89 6.70
C TYR A 210 7.79 -7.00 7.73
N HIS A 211 7.38 -8.23 7.41
CA HIS A 211 7.52 -9.36 8.33
C HIS A 211 8.92 -9.98 8.34
N PHE A 212 9.69 -9.86 7.26
CA PHE A 212 10.99 -10.52 7.11
C PHE A 212 12.10 -9.50 6.84
N LYS A 213 12.75 -9.04 7.92
CA LYS A 213 13.90 -8.12 7.90
C LYS A 213 15.17 -8.74 7.31
#